data_AF-A0A383F3D5-F1
#
_entry.id   AF-A0A383F3D5-F1
#
_cell.length_a   1.000
_cell.length_b   1.000
_cell.length_c   1.000
_cell.angle_alpha   90.00
_cell.angle_beta   90.00
_cell.angle_gamma   90.00
#
_symmetry.space_group_name_H-M   'P 1'
#
loop_
_entity.id
_entity.type
_entity.pdbx_description
1 polymer ?
#
loop_
_entity_poly.entity_id
_entity_poly.type
_entity_poly.pdbx_seq_one_letter_code
_entity_poly.pdbx_strand_id
1 'polypeptide(L)' 'MFTGIIQNLGEIINFSNGELQISTPLDLSDCNVGSS' A
#
# COMPACT_ATOMS: atom_id res chain seq x y z
N MET A 1 -13.03 -0.08 -6.95
CA MET A 1 -14.13 -0.51 -6.05
C MET A 1 -13.59 -1.65 -5.20
N PHE A 2 -13.91 -1.71 -3.90
CA PHE A 2 -13.38 -2.72 -2.98
C PHE A 2 -14.51 -3.50 -2.30
N THR A 3 -14.26 -4.75 -1.93
CA THR A 3 -15.21 -5.62 -1.22
C THR A 3 -15.22 -5.41 0.30
N GLY A 4 -14.28 -4.63 0.84
CA GLY A 4 -14.10 -4.42 2.28
C GLY A 4 -13.33 -5.54 3.00
N ILE A 5 -12.73 -6.47 2.26
CA ILE A 5 -11.91 -7.56 2.82
C ILE A 5 -10.44 -7.11 2.83
N ILE A 6 -9.82 -7.11 4.01
CA ILE A 6 -8.40 -6.76 4.18
C ILE A 6 -7.54 -7.94 3.70
N GLN A 7 -6.64 -7.67 2.76
CA GLN A 7 -5.77 -8.71 2.18
C GLN A 7 -4.47 -8.93 2.97
N ASN A 8 -3.91 -7.87 3.57
CA ASN A 8 -2.71 -7.92 4.41
C ASN A 8 -2.57 -6.63 5.23
N LEU A 9 -1.70 -6.67 6.25
CA LEU A 9 -1.29 -5.49 7.01
C LEU A 9 0.08 -5.01 6.51
N GLY A 10 0.19 -3.71 6.22
CA GLY A 10 1.45 -3.05 5.91
C GLY A 10 2.09 -2.41 7.13
N GLU A 11 3.38 -2.11 7.03
CA GLU A 11 4.15 -1.39 8.03
C GLU A 11 4.56 -0.01 7.50
N ILE A 12 4.52 1.01 8.35
CA ILE A 12 4.96 2.37 7.98
C ILE A 12 6.48 2.42 8.05
N ILE A 13 7.12 2.77 6.92
CA ILE A 13 8.58 2.92 6.85
C ILE A 13 8.96 4.37 7.14
N ASN A 14 8.24 5.32 6.54
CA ASN A 14 8.54 6.74 6.67
C ASN A 14 7.28 7.59 6.44
N PHE A 15 7.21 8.74 7.12
CA PHE A 15 6.24 9.78 6.87
C PHE A 15 6.93 11.14 6.86
N SER A 16 7.02 11.76 5.69
CA SER A 16 7.71 13.04 5.52
C SER A 16 7.04 13.86 4.43
N ASN A 17 6.93 15.18 4.63
CA ASN A 17 6.37 16.12 3.65
C ASN A 17 4.97 15.74 3.10
N GLY A 18 4.16 15.04 3.90
CA GLY A 18 2.84 14.57 3.49
C GLY A 18 2.84 13.28 2.65
N GLU A 19 4.01 12.72 2.37
CA GLU A 19 4.15 11.43 1.70
C GLU A 19 4.28 10.30 2.73
N LEU A 20 3.48 9.26 2.56
CA LEU A 20 3.49 8.05 3.37
C LEU A 20 4.13 6.91 2.59
N GLN A 21 5.25 6.40 3.09
CA GLN A 21 5.90 5.22 2.54
C GLN A 21 5.57 4.00 3.41
N ILE A 22 5.01 2.97 2.78
CA ILE A 22 4.61 1.72 3.44
C ILE A 22 5.34 0.52 2.84
N SER A 23 5.65 -0.45 3.69
CA SER A 23 6.03 -1.82 3.30
C SER A 23 4.80 -2.71 3.38
N THR A 24 4.64 -3.64 2.45
CA THR A 24 3.56 -4.63 2.49
C THR A 24 4.06 -5.99 2.03
N PRO A 25 3.58 -7.09 2.64
CA PRO A 25 3.89 -8.45 2.19
C PRO A 25 3.10 -8.86 0.93
N LEU A 26 2.25 -7.99 0.39
CA LEU A 26 1.54 -8.25 -0.87
C LEU A 26 2.51 -8.29 -2.04
N ASP A 27 2.21 -9.14 -3.02
CA ASP A 27 2.88 -9.09 -4.31
C ASP A 27 2.46 -7.80 -5.04
N LEU A 28 3.45 -6.96 -5.34
CA LEU A 28 3.26 -5.67 -6.01
C LEU A 28 3.60 -5.74 -7.50
N SER A 29 3.77 -6.93 -8.09
CA SER A 29 4.11 -7.08 -9.51
C SER A 29 3.11 -6.41 -10.45
N ASP A 30 1.83 -6.36 -10.06
CA ASP A 30 0.74 -5.71 -10.81
C ASP A 30 0.44 -4.26 -10.33
N CYS A 31 1.18 -3.75 -9.35
CA CYS A 31 0.99 -2.42 -8.80
C CYS A 31 1.65 -1.36 -9.68
N ASN A 32 0.88 -0.36 -10.11
CA ASN A 32 1.35 0.72 -10.98
C ASN A 32 1.03 2.09 -10.37
N VAL A 33 1.70 3.13 -10.86
CA VAL A 33 1.40 4.51 -10.45
C VAL A 33 -0.04 4.85 -10.83
N GLY A 34 -0.83 5.29 -9.83
CA GLY A 34 -2.25 5.57 -9.98
C GLY A 34 -3.17 4.38 -9.64
N SER A 35 -2.60 3.22 -9.29
CA SER A 35 -3.37 2.11 -8.72
C SER A 35 -4.10 2.55 -7.45
N SER A 36 -5.36 2.13 -7.33
CA SER A 36 -6.23 2.38 -6.17
C SER A 36 -6.65 1.06 -5.55
#